data_AF-A0A5E7Z867-F1
#
_entry.id   AF-A0A5E7Z867-F1
#
_cell.length_a   1.000
_cell.length_b   1.000
_cell.length_c   1.000
_cell.angle_alpha   90.00
_cell.angle_beta   90.00
_cell.angle_gamma   90.00
#
_symmetry.space_group_name_H-M   'P 1'
#
loop_
_entity.id
_entity.type
_entity.pdbx_description
1 polymer ?
#
loop_
_entity_poly.entity_id
_entity_poly.type
_entity_poly.pdbx_seq_one_letter_code
_entity_poly.pdbx_strand_id
1 'polypeptide(L)'
;MPYTIHQQLAYNVWANEELAKTVDRVTEEQLVQPVLSSYPTLRETLLHIWEAQVIWPSRMQNKVMDRWPRLSFVGGKKEVMEALVTSAKDMQKFASEAGSEFLAEKMIYRNMRNMPYETVKEEILFHVVNHGSYHRGQAITIIRGLGITKIDNTDLITYLRISAGQQV
;
A
#
# COMPACT_ATOMS: atom_id res chain seq x y z
N MET A 1 -25.77 -1.58 -5.04
CA MET A 1 -24.82 -2.31 -4.20
C MET A 1 -23.77 -1.32 -3.73
N PRO A 2 -23.45 -1.23 -2.42
CA PRO A 2 -22.39 -0.36 -1.92
C PRO A 2 -21.02 -0.80 -2.47
N TYR A 3 -20.08 0.14 -2.57
CA TYR A 3 -18.70 -0.16 -2.99
C TYR A 3 -18.01 -1.00 -1.90
N THR A 4 -17.49 -2.17 -2.28
CA THR A 4 -17.04 -3.20 -1.33
C THR A 4 -15.53 -3.12 -1.05
N ILE A 5 -15.09 -3.80 0.02
CA ILE A 5 -13.66 -3.93 0.30
C ILE A 5 -12.89 -4.63 -0.83
N HIS A 6 -13.48 -5.64 -1.48
CA HIS A 6 -12.84 -6.33 -2.61
C HIS A 6 -12.59 -5.39 -3.79
N GLN A 7 -13.49 -4.44 -4.03
CA GLN A 7 -13.31 -3.41 -5.06
C GLN A 7 -12.22 -2.38 -4.65
N GLN A 8 -12.16 -1.99 -3.37
CA GLN A 8 -11.07 -1.16 -2.85
C GLN A 8 -9.70 -1.85 -2.97
N LEU A 9 -9.63 -3.15 -2.69
CA LEU A 9 -8.39 -3.92 -2.81
C LEU A 9 -7.95 -4.07 -4.27
N ALA A 10 -8.90 -4.27 -5.20
CA ALA A 10 -8.61 -4.27 -6.64
C ALA A 10 -8.07 -2.91 -7.12
N TYR A 11 -8.67 -1.81 -6.65
CA TYR A 11 -8.13 -0.46 -6.86
C TYR A 11 -6.71 -0.31 -6.30
N ASN A 12 -6.45 -0.81 -5.09
CA ASN A 12 -5.13 -0.69 -4.47
C ASN A 12 -4.05 -1.42 -5.27
N VAL A 13 -4.36 -2.60 -5.83
CA VAL A 13 -3.46 -3.32 -6.74
C VAL A 13 -3.15 -2.46 -7.97
N TRP A 14 -4.19 -2.01 -8.69
CA TRP A 14 -4.01 -1.18 -9.88
C TRP A 14 -3.19 0.08 -9.60
N ALA A 15 -3.49 0.77 -8.50
CA ALA A 15 -2.82 2.01 -8.17
C ALA A 15 -1.34 1.82 -7.80
N ASN A 16 -0.99 0.70 -7.18
CA ASN A 16 0.42 0.35 -6.93
C ASN A 16 1.14 -0.04 -8.23
N GLU A 17 0.45 -0.65 -9.19
CA GLU A 17 1.01 -0.91 -10.52
C GLU A 17 1.27 0.39 -11.31
N GLU A 18 0.35 1.36 -11.28
CA GLU A 18 0.57 2.69 -11.88
C GLU A 18 1.71 3.44 -11.18
N LEU A 19 1.79 3.37 -9.85
CA LEU A 19 2.92 3.94 -9.11
C LEU A 19 4.23 3.28 -9.53
N ALA A 20 4.27 1.96 -9.73
CA ALA A 20 5.47 1.25 -10.20
C ALA A 20 5.95 1.76 -11.55
N LYS A 21 5.03 2.00 -12.50
CA LYS A 21 5.36 2.60 -13.81
C LYS A 21 5.93 4.01 -13.67
N THR A 22 5.43 4.79 -12.71
CA THR A 22 5.97 6.12 -12.42
C THR A 22 7.37 6.03 -11.80
N VAL A 23 7.58 5.12 -10.83
CA VAL A 23 8.85 4.93 -10.15
C VAL A 23 9.93 4.40 -11.09
N ASP A 24 9.58 3.68 -12.16
CA ASP A 24 10.56 3.22 -13.17
C ASP A 24 11.42 4.37 -13.73
N ARG A 25 10.87 5.59 -13.77
CA ARG A 25 11.54 6.81 -14.25
C ARG A 25 12.49 7.43 -13.21
N VAL A 26 12.46 6.97 -11.96
CA VAL A 26 13.34 7.40 -10.86
C VAL A 26 14.63 6.58 -10.90
N THR A 27 15.80 7.21 -10.74
CA THR A 27 17.07 6.49 -10.61
C THR A 27 17.25 5.88 -9.21
N GLU A 28 18.18 4.94 -9.04
CA GLU A 28 18.48 4.38 -7.71
C GLU A 28 18.99 5.46 -6.74
N GLU A 29 19.77 6.42 -7.23
CA GLU A 29 20.28 7.54 -6.44
C GLU A 29 19.13 8.45 -5.99
N GLN A 30 18.20 8.77 -6.89
CA GLN A 30 17.02 9.57 -6.57
C GLN A 30 16.08 8.85 -5.59
N LEU A 31 15.97 7.52 -5.67
CA LEU A 31 15.13 6.71 -4.80
C LEU A 31 15.54 6.85 -3.31
N VAL A 32 16.84 6.99 -3.06
CA VAL A 32 17.43 7.13 -1.71
C VAL A 32 17.85 8.56 -1.39
N GLN A 33 17.59 9.52 -2.27
CA GLN A 33 17.92 10.92 -2.06
C GLN A 33 17.14 11.48 -0.85
N PRO A 34 17.81 12.19 0.09
CA PRO A 34 17.13 12.84 1.21
C PRO A 34 16.11 13.88 0.75
N VAL A 35 14.91 13.86 1.34
CA VAL A 35 13.83 14.81 1.08
C VAL A 35 13.14 15.27 2.35
N LEU A 36 12.54 16.45 2.33
CA LEU A 36 11.70 16.94 3.42
C LEU A 36 10.28 16.37 3.27
N SER A 37 10.03 15.25 3.95
CA SER A 37 8.72 14.58 4.00
C SER A 37 8.57 13.80 5.30
N SER A 38 7.43 13.13 5.51
CA SER A 38 7.20 12.25 6.67
C SER A 38 8.21 11.10 6.74
N TYR A 39 8.72 10.66 5.59
CA TYR A 39 9.82 9.70 5.46
C TYR A 39 11.01 10.38 4.77
N PRO A 40 12.25 10.01 5.13
CA PRO A 40 13.44 10.74 4.68
C PRO A 40 13.76 10.53 3.20
N THR A 41 13.17 9.54 2.52
CA THR A 41 13.41 9.21 1.11
C THR A 41 12.14 8.67 0.44
N LEU A 42 12.15 8.60 -0.90
CA LEU A 42 11.09 7.90 -1.64
C LEU A 42 11.07 6.41 -1.27
N ARG A 43 12.23 5.76 -1.17
CA ARG A 43 12.36 4.36 -0.74
C ARG A 43 11.61 4.08 0.56
N GLU A 44 11.87 4.88 1.59
CA GLU A 44 11.27 4.66 2.91
C GLU A 44 9.75 4.91 2.88
N THR A 45 9.28 5.85 2.04
CA THR A 45 7.84 6.05 1.82
C THR A 45 7.19 4.82 1.19
N LEU A 46 7.80 4.26 0.13
CA LEU A 46 7.28 3.08 -0.57
C LEU A 46 7.30 1.83 0.33
N LEU A 47 8.39 1.61 1.06
CA LEU A 47 8.50 0.52 2.02
C LEU A 47 7.51 0.65 3.17
N HIS A 48 7.15 1.87 3.58
CA HIS A 48 6.11 2.05 4.59
C HIS A 48 4.72 1.61 4.11
N ILE A 49 4.37 1.91 2.84
CA ILE A 49 3.12 1.40 2.24
C ILE A 49 3.14 -0.12 2.17
N TRP A 50 4.23 -0.69 1.63
CA TRP A 50 4.42 -2.13 1.56
C TRP A 50 4.30 -2.82 2.93
N GLU A 51 4.95 -2.25 3.95
CA GLU A 51 4.94 -2.80 5.30
C GLU A 51 3.52 -2.88 5.88
N ALA A 52 2.69 -1.85 5.69
CA ALA A 52 1.28 -1.90 6.09
C ALA A 52 0.53 -3.05 5.37
N GLN A 53 0.84 -3.29 4.09
CA GLN A 53 0.22 -4.36 3.31
C GLN A 53 0.60 -5.76 3.79
N VAL A 54 1.78 -5.92 4.41
CA VAL A 54 2.26 -7.21 4.94
C VAL A 54 1.82 -7.45 6.38
N ILE A 55 1.90 -6.41 7.21
CA ILE A 55 1.68 -6.51 8.66
C ILE A 55 0.23 -6.81 8.99
N TRP A 56 -0.72 -6.14 8.34
CA TRP A 56 -2.13 -6.28 8.72
C TRP A 56 -2.70 -7.67 8.44
N PRO A 57 -2.51 -8.29 7.27
CA PRO A 57 -2.91 -9.68 7.05
C PRO A 57 -2.20 -10.66 7.99
N SER A 58 -0.93 -10.41 8.32
CA SER A 58 -0.17 -11.24 9.26
C SER A 58 -0.78 -11.20 10.66
N ARG A 59 -1.17 -10.01 11.13
CA ARG A 59 -1.89 -9.84 12.40
C ARG A 59 -3.24 -10.54 12.41
N MET A 60 -4.01 -10.42 11.32
CA MET A 60 -5.31 -11.09 11.19
C MET A 60 -5.20 -12.62 11.27
N GLN A 61 -4.06 -13.18 10.86
CA GLN A 61 -3.74 -14.59 10.93
C GLN A 61 -3.01 -14.99 12.23
N ASN A 62 -2.91 -14.10 13.22
CA ASN A 62 -2.16 -14.31 14.47
C ASN A 62 -0.70 -14.74 14.26
N LYS A 63 -0.08 -14.33 13.14
CA LYS A 63 1.33 -14.62 12.88
C LYS A 63 2.20 -13.73 13.75
N VAL A 64 3.15 -14.34 14.45
CA VAL A 64 4.17 -13.61 15.22
C VAL A 64 5.13 -12.94 14.24
N MET A 65 5.42 -11.67 14.49
CA MET A 65 6.44 -10.93 13.76
C MET A 65 7.51 -10.47 14.75
N ASP A 66 8.72 -10.98 14.58
CA ASP A 66 9.84 -10.67 15.47
C ASP A 66 10.45 -9.29 15.19
N ARG A 67 10.31 -8.80 13.95
CA ARG A 67 10.85 -7.51 13.49
C ARG A 67 9.94 -6.87 12.46
N TRP A 68 10.03 -5.55 12.35
CA TRP A 68 9.36 -4.77 11.31
C TRP A 68 9.98 -5.09 9.94
N PRO A 69 9.19 -5.57 8.95
CA PRO A 69 9.70 -6.05 7.66
C PRO A 69 10.63 -5.07 6.95
N ARG A 70 10.35 -3.76 7.01
CA ARG A 70 11.18 -2.75 6.32
C ARG A 70 12.60 -2.65 6.86
N LEU A 71 12.83 -2.97 8.14
CA LEU A 71 14.15 -2.90 8.77
C LEU A 71 15.10 -4.00 8.26
N SER A 72 14.55 -5.07 7.70
CA SER A 72 15.29 -6.19 7.11
C SER A 72 15.20 -6.23 5.59
N PHE A 73 14.58 -5.23 4.96
CA PHE A 73 14.39 -5.23 3.51
C PHE A 73 15.71 -4.97 2.77
N VAL A 74 16.09 -5.91 1.90
CA VAL A 74 17.26 -5.83 1.02
C VAL A 74 16.78 -5.82 -0.42
N GLY A 75 17.22 -4.85 -1.21
CA GLY A 75 16.82 -4.69 -2.60
C GLY A 75 16.81 -3.22 -3.04
N GLY A 76 16.91 -3.02 -4.35
CA GLY A 76 16.86 -1.71 -5.01
C GLY A 76 15.44 -1.38 -5.48
N LYS A 77 15.34 -0.43 -6.43
CA LYS A 77 14.06 0.02 -7.01
C LYS A 77 13.17 -1.13 -7.45
N LYS A 78 13.74 -2.10 -8.17
CA LYS A 78 13.01 -3.24 -8.72
C LYS A 78 12.35 -4.06 -7.61
N GLU A 79 13.12 -4.49 -6.63
CA GLU A 79 12.62 -5.32 -5.53
C GLU A 79 11.60 -4.57 -4.67
N VAL A 80 11.79 -3.27 -4.44
CA VAL A 80 10.82 -2.43 -3.69
C VAL A 80 9.47 -2.41 -4.41
N MET A 81 9.47 -2.19 -5.73
CA MET A 81 8.22 -2.14 -6.50
C MET A 81 7.56 -3.52 -6.64
N GLU A 82 8.35 -4.57 -6.85
CA GLU A 82 7.86 -5.95 -6.87
C GLU A 82 7.19 -6.31 -5.53
N ALA A 83 7.82 -5.95 -4.40
CA ALA A 83 7.27 -6.18 -3.08
C ALA A 83 5.96 -5.40 -2.86
N LEU A 84 5.91 -4.12 -3.26
CA LEU A 84 4.73 -3.27 -3.12
C LEU A 84 3.54 -3.82 -3.91
N VAL A 85 3.75 -4.23 -5.16
CA VAL A 85 2.67 -4.77 -6.02
C VAL A 85 2.25 -6.17 -5.56
N THR A 86 3.21 -7.05 -5.27
CA THR A 86 2.93 -8.43 -4.86
C THR A 86 2.14 -8.47 -3.56
N SER A 87 2.55 -7.71 -2.54
CA SER A 87 1.81 -7.66 -1.27
C SER A 87 0.38 -7.11 -1.40
N ALA A 88 0.11 -6.20 -2.35
CA ALA A 88 -1.25 -5.75 -2.64
C ALA A 88 -2.10 -6.87 -3.26
N LYS A 89 -1.53 -7.65 -4.19
CA LYS A 89 -2.18 -8.82 -4.78
C LYS A 89 -2.43 -9.92 -3.74
N ASP A 90 -1.45 -10.17 -2.87
CA ASP A 90 -1.58 -11.13 -1.78
C ASP A 90 -2.66 -10.73 -0.80
N MET A 91 -2.78 -9.43 -0.47
CA MET A 91 -3.87 -8.93 0.37
C MET A 91 -5.24 -9.09 -0.29
N GLN A 92 -5.36 -8.78 -1.59
CA GLN A 92 -6.59 -8.98 -2.35
C GLN A 92 -7.02 -10.46 -2.34
N LYS A 93 -6.05 -11.35 -2.59
CA LYS A 93 -6.25 -12.80 -2.55
C LYS A 93 -6.66 -13.27 -1.17
N PHE A 94 -5.93 -12.86 -0.13
CA PHE A 94 -6.22 -13.17 1.27
C PHE A 94 -7.65 -12.79 1.66
N ALA A 95 -8.09 -11.56 1.37
CA ALA A 95 -9.44 -11.12 1.69
C ALA A 95 -10.51 -11.95 0.97
N SER A 96 -10.23 -12.36 -0.28
CA SER A 96 -11.14 -13.20 -1.07
C SER A 96 -11.23 -14.64 -0.52
N GLU A 97 -10.12 -15.21 -0.07
CA GLU A 97 -10.05 -16.56 0.49
C GLU A 97 -10.58 -16.64 1.92
N ALA A 98 -10.40 -15.59 2.73
CA ALA A 98 -10.84 -15.56 4.12
C ALA A 98 -12.38 -15.57 4.27
N GLY A 99 -13.10 -15.02 3.28
CA GLY A 99 -14.56 -14.94 3.29
C GLY A 99 -15.12 -13.82 4.19
N SER A 100 -16.39 -13.48 3.97
CA SER A 100 -17.05 -12.35 4.62
C SER A 100 -17.23 -12.53 6.14
N GLU A 101 -17.48 -13.75 6.61
CA GLU A 101 -17.61 -14.04 8.05
C GLU A 101 -16.33 -13.71 8.81
N PHE A 102 -15.17 -14.18 8.32
CA PHE A 102 -13.88 -13.90 8.95
C PHE A 102 -13.56 -12.40 8.95
N LEU A 103 -13.88 -11.69 7.85
CA LEU A 103 -13.62 -10.26 7.72
C LEU A 103 -14.54 -9.40 8.61
N ALA A 104 -15.72 -9.90 8.95
CA ALA A 104 -16.65 -9.25 9.88
C ALA A 104 -16.25 -9.41 11.36
N GLU A 105 -15.34 -10.34 11.67
CA GLU A 105 -14.83 -10.50 13.02
C GLU A 105 -13.93 -9.33 13.45
N LYS A 106 -13.86 -9.12 14.76
CA LYS A 106 -12.92 -8.19 15.36
C LYS A 106 -11.57 -8.86 15.61
N MET A 107 -10.50 -8.09 15.52
CA MET A 107 -9.15 -8.49 15.91
C MET A 107 -8.63 -7.57 17.00
N ILE A 108 -8.00 -8.16 18.02
CA ILE A 108 -7.28 -7.42 19.05
C ILE A 108 -5.83 -7.26 18.63
N TYR A 109 -5.31 -6.04 18.69
CA TYR A 109 -3.90 -5.76 18.38
C TYR A 109 -3.37 -4.63 19.25
N ARG A 110 -2.04 -4.45 19.23
CA ARG A 110 -1.38 -3.31 19.89
C ARG A 110 -0.80 -2.36 18.87
N ASN A 111 -0.91 -1.06 19.14
CA ASN A 111 -0.26 -0.04 18.33
C ASN A 111 1.23 0.08 18.70
N MET A 112 1.96 0.98 18.04
CA MET A 112 3.39 1.22 18.31
C MET A 112 3.69 1.74 19.73
N ARG A 113 2.68 2.25 20.46
CA ARG A 113 2.78 2.65 21.87
C ARG A 113 2.38 1.53 22.83
N ASN A 114 2.28 0.29 22.34
CA ASN A 114 1.86 -0.90 23.08
C ASN A 114 0.42 -0.82 23.65
N MET A 115 -0.41 0.10 23.16
CA MET A 115 -1.80 0.26 23.61
C MET A 115 -2.70 -0.74 22.88
N PRO A 116 -3.60 -1.45 23.60
CA PRO A 116 -4.52 -2.41 22.99
C PRO A 116 -5.67 -1.71 22.28
N TYR A 117 -6.06 -2.26 21.14
CA TYR A 117 -7.23 -1.86 20.35
C TYR A 117 -7.94 -3.10 19.84
N GLU A 118 -9.23 -2.93 19.56
CA GLU A 118 -10.08 -3.91 18.92
C GLU A 118 -10.75 -3.23 17.71
N THR A 119 -10.69 -3.85 16.53
CA THR A 119 -11.25 -3.28 15.29
C THR A 119 -11.71 -4.41 14.36
N VAL A 120 -12.76 -4.17 13.57
CA VAL A 120 -13.25 -5.16 12.59
C VAL A 120 -12.20 -5.34 11.49
N LYS A 121 -11.94 -6.58 11.08
CA LYS A 121 -10.87 -6.87 10.11
C LYS A 121 -11.13 -6.20 8.76
N GLU A 122 -12.38 -6.13 8.30
CA GLU A 122 -12.75 -5.40 7.08
C GLU A 122 -12.42 -3.90 7.17
N GLU A 123 -12.72 -3.25 8.30
CA GLU A 123 -12.40 -1.83 8.54
C GLU A 123 -10.89 -1.58 8.49
N ILE A 124 -10.09 -2.53 8.99
CA ILE A 124 -8.63 -2.47 8.90
C ILE A 124 -8.17 -2.53 7.43
N LEU A 125 -8.78 -3.37 6.59
CA LEU A 125 -8.45 -3.42 5.17
C LEU A 125 -8.79 -2.10 4.47
N PHE A 126 -9.93 -1.47 4.78
CA PHE A 126 -10.24 -0.12 4.31
C PHE A 126 -9.18 0.89 4.77
N HIS A 127 -8.75 0.81 6.03
CA HIS A 127 -7.65 1.63 6.54
C HIS A 127 -6.37 1.44 5.72
N VAL A 128 -5.98 0.20 5.38
CA VAL A 128 -4.78 -0.05 4.56
C VAL A 128 -4.87 0.61 3.20
N VAL A 129 -6.00 0.49 2.50
CA VAL A 129 -6.19 1.12 1.18
C VAL A 129 -6.16 2.65 1.26
N ASN A 130 -6.80 3.21 2.28
CA ASN A 130 -6.80 4.65 2.52
C ASN A 130 -5.40 5.17 2.89
N HIS A 131 -4.70 4.47 3.78
CA HIS A 131 -3.33 4.74 4.19
C HIS A 131 -2.36 4.67 2.99
N GLY A 132 -2.53 3.66 2.14
CA GLY A 132 -1.79 3.55 0.88
C GLY A 132 -2.04 4.76 -0.04
N SER A 133 -3.29 5.20 -0.19
CA SER A 133 -3.61 6.39 -0.99
C SER A 133 -2.98 7.67 -0.42
N TYR A 134 -3.02 7.85 0.89
CA TYR A 134 -2.37 8.97 1.58
C TYR A 134 -0.86 9.03 1.31
N HIS A 135 -0.14 7.93 1.49
CA HIS A 135 1.31 7.89 1.26
C HIS A 135 1.69 7.84 -0.22
N ARG A 136 0.83 7.33 -1.11
CA ARG A 136 1.01 7.49 -2.57
C ARG A 136 1.02 8.96 -2.97
N GLY A 137 0.14 9.79 -2.40
CA GLY A 137 0.16 11.24 -2.61
C GLY A 137 1.48 11.90 -2.16
N GLN A 138 2.05 11.44 -1.04
CA GLN A 138 3.38 11.88 -0.60
C GLN A 138 4.48 11.43 -1.57
N ALA A 139 4.45 10.17 -2.00
CA ALA A 139 5.39 9.63 -2.98
C ALA A 139 5.36 10.42 -4.30
N ILE A 140 4.16 10.73 -4.82
CA ILE A 140 3.99 11.57 -6.00
C ILE A 140 4.60 12.97 -5.80
N THR A 141 4.41 13.57 -4.61
CA THR A 141 5.02 14.87 -4.30
C THR A 141 6.54 14.80 -4.28
N ILE A 142 7.11 13.75 -3.69
CA ILE A 142 8.56 13.49 -3.69
C ILE A 142 9.08 13.31 -5.13
N ILE A 143 8.41 12.48 -5.94
CA ILE A 143 8.77 12.22 -7.34
C ILE A 143 8.79 13.51 -8.17
N ARG A 144 7.81 14.41 -7.98
CA ARG A 144 7.83 15.75 -8.60
C ARG A 144 9.04 16.57 -8.13
N GLY A 145 9.33 16.56 -6.83
CA GLY A 145 10.49 17.25 -6.26
C GLY A 145 11.84 16.76 -6.81
N LEU A 146 11.90 15.50 -7.25
CA LEU A 146 13.06 14.91 -7.92
C LEU A 146 13.14 15.25 -9.43
N GLY A 147 12.22 16.09 -9.93
CA GLY A 147 12.20 16.57 -11.32
C GLY A 147 11.41 15.70 -12.30
N ILE A 148 10.73 14.64 -11.84
CA ILE A 148 9.91 13.80 -12.71
C ILE A 148 8.51 14.39 -12.84
N THR A 149 8.16 14.81 -14.05
CA THR A 149 6.89 15.48 -14.35
C THR A 149 5.84 14.55 -14.97
N LYS A 150 6.27 13.47 -15.64
CA LYS A 150 5.37 12.45 -16.19
C LYS A 150 4.97 11.45 -15.10
N ILE A 151 3.83 11.73 -14.47
CA ILE A 151 3.28 10.95 -13.36
C ILE A 151 1.94 10.36 -13.76
N ASP A 152 1.79 9.06 -13.55
CA ASP A 152 0.57 8.33 -13.84
C ASP A 152 -0.48 8.60 -12.74
N ASN A 153 -1.75 8.75 -13.14
CA ASN A 153 -2.85 9.06 -12.20
C ASN A 153 -3.19 7.81 -11.37
N THR A 154 -3.35 7.97 -10.05
CA THR A 154 -3.70 6.86 -9.14
C THR A 154 -5.00 7.10 -8.36
N ASP A 155 -5.83 8.06 -8.78
CA ASP A 155 -7.10 8.36 -8.13
C ASP A 155 -8.11 7.23 -8.38
N LEU A 156 -8.91 6.94 -7.36
CA LEU A 156 -9.98 5.96 -7.44
C LEU A 156 -10.96 6.25 -8.58
N ILE A 157 -11.30 7.51 -8.83
CA ILE A 157 -12.24 7.85 -9.91
C ILE A 157 -11.70 7.48 -11.30
N THR A 158 -10.39 7.60 -11.51
CA THR A 158 -9.72 7.19 -12.74
C THR A 158 -9.81 5.67 -12.91
N TYR A 159 -9.51 4.92 -11.86
CA TYR A 159 -9.66 3.46 -11.84
C TYR A 159 -11.08 3.00 -12.19
N LEU A 160 -12.09 3.62 -11.58
CA LEU A 160 -13.48 3.25 -11.80
C LEU A 160 -13.93 3.49 -13.24
N ARG A 161 -13.46 4.58 -13.87
CA ARG A 161 -13.72 4.88 -15.28
C ARG A 161 -13.07 3.84 -16.21
N ILE A 162 -11.79 3.55 -16.01
CA ILE A 162 -11.07 2.52 -16.77
C ILE A 162 -11.76 1.16 -16.64
N SER A 163 -12.10 0.77 -15.40
CA SER A 163 -12.76 -0.51 -15.10
C SER A 163 -14.16 -0.62 -15.71
N ALA A 164 -14.82 0.51 -15.97
CA ALA A 164 -16.09 0.59 -16.70
C ALA A 164 -15.93 0.72 -18.23
N GLY A 165 -14.70 0.63 -18.76
CA GLY A 165 -14.40 0.78 -20.19
C GLY A 165 -14.51 2.20 -20.72
N GLN A 166 -14.48 3.21 -19.84
CA GLN A 166 -14.54 4.62 -20.21
C GLN A 166 -13.13 5.14 -20.53
N GLN A 167 -13.07 6.15 -21.41
CA GLN A 167 -11.82 6.86 -21.70
C GLN A 167 -11.43 7.78 -20.53
N VAL A 168 -10.13 7.89 -20.27
CA VAL A 168 -9.48 8.72 -19.23
C VAL A 168 -8.30 9.49 -19.78
#